data_AF-A0A7V0NXI7-F1
#
_entry.id   AF-A0A7V0NXI7-F1
#
_cell.length_a   1.000
_cell.length_b   1.000
_cell.length_c   1.000
_cell.angle_alpha   90.00
_cell.angle_beta   90.00
_cell.angle_gamma   90.00
#
_symmetry.space_group_name_H-M   'P 1'
#
loop_
_entity.id
_entity.type
_entity.pdbx_description
1 polymer ?
#
loop_
_entity_poly.entity_id
_entity_poly.type
_entity_poly.pdbx_seq_one_letter_code
_entity_poly.pdbx_strand_id
1 'polypeptide(L)'
;MAARSGFLHQILFLTALAILMQGCAMIEIRSLQKPHINMAGYRTFTTLNQAKSGEENYLRDEVLLDHTSDVMSELGYLQSSPKKAQARVTLVFNEGFKKVFIPPATEPIISYTEGEFTTVTGTVNGETIHFFGYIPPMRVERYVGIPAHEIDVYKLMLRIDIYDSRSLSKIWTGTAYKESTQG
;
A
#
# COMPACT_ATOMS: atom_id res chain seq x y z
N MET A 1 3.32 28.78 12.52
CA MET A 1 2.99 27.50 13.20
C MET A 1 3.08 26.38 12.16
N ALA A 2 4.23 25.70 12.05
CA ALA A 2 4.45 24.68 11.01
C ALA A 2 5.35 23.51 11.48
N ALA A 3 5.52 23.32 12.79
CA ALA A 3 6.56 22.44 13.34
C ALA A 3 6.05 21.14 14.01
N ARG A 4 4.78 20.75 13.85
CA ARG A 4 4.18 19.67 14.68
C ARG A 4 3.71 18.42 13.95
N SER A 5 3.72 18.37 12.62
CA SER A 5 3.44 17.12 11.87
C SER A 5 4.65 16.17 11.86
N GLY A 6 5.89 16.69 11.89
CA GLY A 6 7.11 15.88 11.80
C GLY A 6 7.33 14.93 12.99
N PHE A 7 6.84 15.29 14.18
CA PHE A 7 7.07 14.55 15.43
C PHE A 7 6.36 13.19 15.48
N LEU A 8 5.15 13.10 14.93
CA LEU A 8 4.38 11.85 14.85
C LEU A 8 4.86 10.94 13.71
N HIS A 9 5.50 11.52 12.68
CA HIS A 9 6.13 10.76 11.61
C HIS A 9 7.41 10.05 12.10
N GLN A 10 8.12 10.62 13.07
CA GLN A 10 9.32 10.01 13.67
C GLN A 10 9.01 8.69 14.39
N ILE A 11 7.86 8.61 15.08
CA ILE A 11 7.43 7.37 15.76
C ILE A 11 7.30 6.21 14.77
N LEU A 12 6.60 6.45 13.65
CA LEU A 12 6.38 5.43 12.64
C LEU A 12 7.63 5.09 11.83
N PHE A 13 8.47 6.10 11.59
CA PHE A 13 9.68 5.92 10.81
C PHE A 13 10.69 5.03 11.53
N LEU A 14 10.88 5.23 12.84
CA LEU A 14 11.82 4.43 13.64
C LEU A 14 11.33 2.99 13.83
N THR A 15 10.03 2.79 14.09
CA THR A 15 9.42 1.45 14.13
C THR A 15 9.51 0.74 12.78
N ALA A 16 9.26 1.43 11.67
CA ALA A 16 9.38 0.84 10.32
C ALA A 16 10.84 0.52 9.95
N LEU A 17 11.81 1.33 10.40
CA LEU A 17 13.23 1.10 10.15
C LEU A 17 13.74 -0.20 10.79
N ALA A 18 13.24 -0.55 11.98
CA ALA A 18 13.56 -1.81 12.65
C ALA A 18 13.09 -3.05 11.84
N ILE A 19 12.04 -2.90 11.04
CA ILE A 19 11.50 -3.96 10.16
C ILE A 19 12.28 -4.06 8.84
N LEU A 20 13.01 -3.01 8.45
CA LEU A 20 13.58 -2.82 7.11
C LEU A 20 14.97 -3.39 6.86
N MET A 21 15.64 -4.02 7.84
CA MET A 21 17.00 -4.54 7.65
C MET A 21 17.13 -5.75 6.68
N GLN A 22 16.10 -6.07 5.87
CA GLN A 22 16.12 -7.20 4.92
C GLN A 22 15.69 -6.89 3.48
N GLY A 23 15.51 -5.63 3.07
CA GLY A 23 15.36 -5.36 1.63
C GLY A 23 14.98 -3.94 1.23
N CYS A 24 15.48 -3.52 0.06
CA CYS A 24 15.13 -2.26 -0.61
C CYS A 24 13.64 -2.26 -1.02
N ALA A 25 12.76 -1.91 -0.10
CA ALA A 25 11.34 -1.71 -0.38
C ALA A 25 10.89 -0.34 0.15
N MET A 26 10.18 0.42 -0.69
CA MET A 26 9.59 1.69 -0.29
C MET A 26 8.37 1.41 0.60
N ILE A 27 8.46 1.77 1.89
CA ILE A 27 7.35 1.71 2.83
C ILE A 27 6.61 3.03 2.78
N GLU A 28 5.29 2.98 2.57
CA GLU A 28 4.44 4.16 2.71
C GLU A 28 4.03 4.33 4.17
N ILE A 29 4.31 5.52 4.71
CA ILE A 29 3.96 5.91 6.08
C ILE A 29 2.87 6.98 5.99
N ARG A 30 1.76 6.75 6.70
CA ARG A 30 0.70 7.75 6.88
C ARG A 30 0.45 7.99 8.36
N SER A 31 0.20 9.25 8.72
CA SER A 31 -0.10 9.69 10.08
C SER A 31 -1.35 10.56 10.05
N LEU A 32 -2.40 10.14 10.75
CA LEU A 32 -3.68 10.85 10.79
C LEU A 32 -4.06 11.14 12.24
N GLN A 33 -4.22 12.42 12.57
CA GLN A 33 -4.71 12.89 13.86
C GLN A 33 -6.08 13.53 13.69
N LYS A 34 -6.95 13.40 14.69
CA LYS A 34 -8.17 14.22 14.73
C LYS A 34 -7.82 15.72 14.83
N PRO A 35 -8.45 16.61 14.02
CA PRO A 35 -8.05 18.01 13.91
C PRO A 35 -8.08 18.82 15.22
N HIS A 36 -9.02 18.50 16.11
CA HIS A 36 -9.26 19.25 17.35
C HIS A 36 -8.54 18.68 18.57
N ILE A 37 -7.75 17.62 18.39
CA ILE A 37 -7.02 16.99 19.50
C ILE A 37 -5.70 17.72 19.74
N ASN A 38 -5.44 18.08 21.00
CA ASN A 38 -4.14 18.55 21.43
C ASN A 38 -3.37 17.41 22.12
N MET A 39 -2.40 16.82 21.41
CA MET A 39 -1.60 15.70 21.92
C MET A 39 -0.79 16.03 23.18
N ALA A 40 -0.44 17.31 23.40
CA ALA A 40 0.24 17.73 24.63
C ALA A 40 -0.61 17.54 25.91
N GLY A 41 -1.95 17.36 25.75
CA GLY A 41 -2.87 17.03 26.84
C GLY A 41 -2.84 15.57 27.29
N TYR A 42 -2.14 14.69 26.57
CA TYR A 42 -2.06 13.25 26.84
C TYR A 42 -0.67 12.87 27.37
N ARG A 43 -0.31 13.33 28.57
CA ARG A 43 1.04 13.12 29.14
C ARG A 43 1.33 11.68 29.53
N THR A 44 0.31 10.90 29.86
CA THR A 44 0.48 9.50 30.26
C THR A 44 -0.15 8.55 29.26
N PHE A 45 0.50 7.42 29.02
CA PHE A 45 0.01 6.39 28.11
C PHE A 45 0.12 4.98 28.71
N THR A 46 -0.51 4.03 28.05
CA THR A 46 -0.37 2.60 28.29
C THR A 46 -0.46 1.88 26.95
N THR A 47 0.29 0.80 26.78
CA THR A 47 0.18 -0.11 25.64
C THR A 47 -0.80 -1.22 25.96
N LEU A 48 -1.59 -1.63 24.97
CA LEU A 48 -2.58 -2.69 25.10
C LEU A 48 -2.41 -3.64 23.93
N ASN A 49 -1.94 -4.85 24.24
CA ASN A 49 -1.92 -5.94 23.29
C ASN A 49 -3.35 -6.44 23.06
N GLN A 50 -3.76 -6.46 21.80
CA GLN A 50 -5.08 -6.96 21.42
C GLN A 50 -5.08 -8.48 21.24
N ALA A 51 -3.91 -9.07 20.98
CA ALA A 51 -3.73 -10.50 20.95
C ALA A 51 -3.79 -11.08 22.36
N LYS A 52 -4.38 -12.27 22.50
CA LYS A 52 -4.42 -12.99 23.78
C LYS A 52 -3.17 -13.85 23.95
N SER A 53 -2.77 -14.07 25.19
CA SER A 53 -1.73 -15.04 25.53
C SER A 53 -2.07 -16.42 24.94
N GLY A 54 -1.20 -16.92 24.04
CA GLY A 54 -1.39 -18.18 23.32
C GLY A 54 -1.77 -18.03 21.85
N GLU A 55 -2.10 -16.81 21.38
CA GLU A 55 -2.24 -16.51 19.95
C GLU A 55 -0.85 -16.36 19.30
N GLU A 56 -0.70 -16.80 18.05
CA GLU A 56 0.58 -16.82 17.32
C GLU A 56 1.25 -15.44 17.26
N ASN A 57 0.43 -14.39 17.15
CA ASN A 57 0.88 -13.01 17.09
C ASN A 57 1.17 -12.37 18.45
N TYR A 58 0.87 -13.01 19.58
CA TYR A 58 0.96 -12.39 20.90
C TYR A 58 2.36 -11.83 21.20
N LEU A 59 3.41 -12.66 21.03
CA LEU A 59 4.79 -12.26 21.31
C LEU A 59 5.29 -11.19 20.36
N ARG A 60 4.91 -11.26 19.08
CA ARG A 60 5.24 -10.24 18.08
C ARG A 60 4.62 -8.90 18.45
N ASP A 61 3.33 -8.91 18.77
CA ASP A 61 2.60 -7.71 19.11
C ASP A 61 3.09 -7.10 20.44
N GLU A 62 3.50 -7.92 21.42
CA GLU A 62 4.20 -7.46 22.64
C GLU A 62 5.50 -6.71 22.30
N VAL A 63 6.39 -7.31 21.50
CA VAL A 63 7.68 -6.68 21.14
C VAL A 63 7.49 -5.37 20.39
N LEU A 64 6.54 -5.32 19.46
CA LEU A 64 6.25 -4.10 18.71
C LEU A 64 5.62 -3.00 19.60
N LEU A 65 4.78 -3.40 20.57
CA LEU A 65 4.21 -2.48 21.55
C LEU A 65 5.27 -1.98 22.54
N ASP A 66 6.20 -2.83 22.96
CA ASP A 66 7.34 -2.44 23.81
C ASP A 66 8.20 -1.40 23.12
N HIS A 67 8.56 -1.64 21.86
CA HIS A 67 9.29 -0.66 21.06
C HIS A 67 8.48 0.64 20.85
N THR A 68 7.16 0.55 20.69
CA THR A 68 6.30 1.74 20.64
C THR A 68 6.32 2.49 21.97
N SER A 69 6.38 1.77 23.10
CA SER A 69 6.47 2.34 24.44
C SER A 69 7.77 3.09 24.67
N ASP A 70 8.89 2.51 24.24
CA ASP A 70 10.21 3.14 24.31
C ASP A 70 10.22 4.47 23.54
N VAL A 71 9.75 4.43 22.29
CA VAL A 71 9.68 5.63 21.44
C VAL A 71 8.76 6.70 22.05
N MET A 72 7.60 6.32 22.61
CA MET A 72 6.74 7.29 23.29
C MET A 72 7.39 7.88 24.54
N SER A 73 8.17 7.09 25.27
CA SER A 73 8.90 7.53 26.46
C SER A 73 10.01 8.51 26.10
N GLU A 74 10.76 8.25 25.03
CA GLU A 74 11.76 9.18 24.47
C GLU A 74 11.16 10.52 24.06
N LEU A 75 9.90 10.51 23.60
CA LEU A 75 9.14 11.71 23.26
C LEU A 75 8.54 12.44 24.47
N GLY A 76 8.82 11.97 25.69
CA GLY A 76 8.43 12.61 26.95
C GLY A 76 7.04 12.22 27.47
N TYR A 77 6.41 11.20 26.89
CA TYR A 77 5.19 10.61 27.46
C TYR A 77 5.56 9.63 28.59
N LEU A 78 4.73 9.54 29.62
CA LEU A 78 5.00 8.69 30.78
C LEU A 78 4.14 7.43 30.72
N GLN A 79 4.79 6.26 30.71
CA GLN A 79 4.07 5.01 30.82
C GLN A 79 3.40 4.90 32.19
N SER A 80 2.16 4.43 32.21
CA SER A 80 1.36 4.30 33.43
C SER A 80 0.40 3.12 33.34
N SER A 81 -0.20 2.76 34.48
CA SER A 81 -1.18 1.68 34.49
C SER A 81 -2.41 2.02 33.65
N PRO A 82 -3.13 1.02 33.08
CA PRO A 82 -4.28 1.27 32.21
C PRO A 82 -5.41 2.08 32.84
N LYS A 83 -5.49 2.12 34.17
CA LYS A 83 -6.46 2.91 34.94
C LYS A 83 -6.09 4.39 35.04
N LYS A 84 -4.81 4.74 34.94
CA LYS A 84 -4.28 6.11 35.10
C LYS A 84 -3.84 6.75 33.78
N ALA A 85 -3.65 5.94 32.74
CA ALA A 85 -3.24 6.42 31.43
C ALA A 85 -4.30 7.30 30.78
N GLN A 86 -3.88 8.45 30.22
CA GLN A 86 -4.74 9.33 29.44
C GLN A 86 -4.92 8.85 28.01
N ALA A 87 -3.90 8.19 27.48
CA ALA A 87 -3.90 7.57 26.15
C ALA A 87 -3.72 6.05 26.24
N ARG A 88 -4.41 5.32 25.35
CA ARG A 88 -4.24 3.88 25.14
C ARG A 88 -3.70 3.63 23.76
N VAL A 89 -2.60 2.92 23.68
CA VAL A 89 -1.92 2.58 22.42
C VAL A 89 -2.24 1.14 22.11
N THR A 90 -2.78 0.89 20.93
CA THR A 90 -3.02 -0.47 20.43
C THR A 90 -2.31 -0.64 19.11
N LEU A 91 -1.98 -1.89 18.81
CA LEU A 91 -1.31 -2.27 17.59
C LEU A 91 -2.17 -3.25 16.80
N VAL A 92 -2.17 -3.10 15.49
CA VAL A 92 -2.67 -4.09 14.54
C VAL A 92 -1.56 -4.33 13.53
N PHE A 93 -1.09 -5.57 13.46
CA PHE A 93 -0.13 -5.99 12.47
C PHE A 93 -0.75 -7.06 11.58
N ASN A 94 -0.88 -6.72 10.30
CA ASN A 94 -1.38 -7.61 9.27
C ASN A 94 -0.22 -7.95 8.33
N GLU A 95 0.04 -9.23 8.18
CA GLU A 95 0.94 -9.79 7.17
C GLU A 95 0.18 -10.83 6.36
N GLY A 96 0.28 -10.77 5.03
CA GLY A 96 -0.34 -11.77 4.16
C GLY A 96 -0.78 -11.22 2.80
N PHE A 97 -1.43 -12.08 2.02
CA PHE A 97 -1.98 -11.71 0.72
C PHE A 97 -3.41 -11.20 0.86
N LYS A 98 -3.72 -10.09 0.18
CA LYS A 98 -5.07 -9.59 0.01
C LYS A 98 -5.41 -9.57 -1.47
N LYS A 99 -6.59 -10.08 -1.82
CA LYS A 99 -7.16 -9.93 -3.16
C LYS A 99 -7.55 -8.48 -3.42
N VAL A 100 -7.02 -7.92 -4.51
CA VAL A 100 -7.38 -6.59 -5.01
C VAL A 100 -8.05 -6.76 -6.37
N PHE A 101 -9.22 -6.15 -6.52
CA PHE A 101 -9.96 -6.16 -7.78
C PHE A 101 -9.39 -5.10 -8.73
N ILE A 102 -8.95 -5.55 -9.91
CA ILE A 102 -8.56 -4.70 -11.03
C ILE A 102 -9.78 -4.54 -11.94
N PRO A 103 -10.30 -3.31 -12.12
CA PRO A 103 -11.44 -3.06 -12.99
C PRO A 103 -11.10 -3.36 -14.46
N PRO A 104 -12.09 -3.68 -15.30
CA PRO A 104 -11.83 -3.96 -16.70
C PRO A 104 -11.28 -2.72 -17.41
N ALA A 105 -10.27 -2.91 -18.26
CA ALA A 105 -9.62 -1.85 -19.02
C ALA A 105 -9.65 -2.17 -20.52
N THR A 106 -9.57 -1.15 -21.36
CA THR A 106 -9.44 -1.31 -22.81
C THR A 106 -8.14 -0.67 -23.24
N GLU A 107 -7.20 -1.47 -23.75
CA GLU A 107 -5.88 -1.00 -24.15
C GLU A 107 -5.67 -1.15 -25.66
N PRO A 108 -5.03 -0.18 -26.33
CA PRO A 108 -4.68 -0.30 -27.74
C PRO A 108 -3.44 -1.20 -27.91
N ILE A 109 -3.61 -2.32 -28.61
CA ILE A 109 -2.51 -3.13 -29.14
C ILE A 109 -2.19 -2.62 -30.54
N ILE A 110 -0.95 -2.16 -30.72
CA ILE A 110 -0.42 -1.75 -32.02
C ILE A 110 0.38 -2.92 -32.57
N SER A 111 -0.06 -3.49 -33.69
CA SER A 111 0.72 -4.46 -34.46
C SER A 111 0.93 -3.99 -35.90
N TYR A 112 1.89 -4.59 -36.59
CA TYR A 112 2.11 -4.35 -38.02
C TYR A 112 1.79 -5.64 -38.78
N THR A 113 1.03 -5.55 -39.86
CA THR A 113 0.93 -6.70 -40.79
C THR A 113 2.26 -6.87 -41.49
N GLU A 114 2.60 -8.10 -41.88
CA GLU A 114 3.73 -8.30 -42.79
C GLU A 114 3.35 -7.77 -44.18
N GLY A 115 4.34 -7.24 -44.91
CA GLY A 115 4.12 -6.83 -46.29
C GLY A 115 4.18 -8.03 -47.21
N GLU A 116 3.18 -8.19 -48.07
CA GLU A 116 3.03 -9.38 -48.91
C GLU A 116 3.05 -9.04 -50.39
N PHE A 117 3.63 -9.92 -51.20
CA PHE A 117 3.52 -9.85 -52.65
C PHE A 117 2.24 -10.55 -53.08
N THR A 118 1.41 -9.86 -53.84
CA THR A 118 0.16 -10.39 -54.39
C THR A 118 0.16 -10.30 -55.91
N THR A 119 -0.59 -11.19 -56.55
CA THR A 119 -0.82 -11.13 -57.99
C THR A 119 -2.01 -10.22 -58.26
N VAL A 120 -1.75 -9.04 -58.83
CA VAL A 120 -2.80 -8.13 -59.30
C VAL A 120 -3.12 -8.49 -60.74
N THR A 121 -4.40 -8.64 -61.02
CA THR A 121 -4.89 -8.94 -62.37
C THR A 121 -5.60 -7.72 -62.91
N GLY A 122 -5.18 -7.24 -64.09
CA GLY A 122 -5.81 -6.13 -64.80
C GLY A 122 -6.06 -6.49 -66.25
N THR A 123 -7.04 -5.83 -66.87
CA THR A 123 -7.29 -5.98 -68.31
C THR A 123 -6.81 -4.74 -69.03
N VAL A 124 -5.88 -4.90 -69.98
CA VAL A 124 -5.40 -3.81 -70.85
C VAL A 124 -5.62 -4.25 -72.28
N ASN A 125 -6.33 -3.44 -73.07
CA ASN A 125 -6.67 -3.73 -74.47
C ASN A 125 -7.34 -5.10 -74.71
N GLY A 126 -8.16 -5.57 -73.76
CA GLY A 126 -8.87 -6.85 -73.86
C GLY A 126 -8.02 -8.07 -73.49
N GLU A 127 -6.74 -7.90 -73.20
CA GLU A 127 -5.86 -8.94 -72.70
C GLU A 127 -5.76 -8.88 -71.16
N THR A 128 -5.85 -10.04 -70.51
CA THR A 128 -5.66 -10.16 -69.06
C THR A 128 -4.17 -10.22 -68.76
N ILE A 129 -3.67 -9.22 -68.03
CA ILE A 129 -2.28 -9.13 -67.60
C ILE A 129 -2.22 -9.37 -66.10
N HIS A 130 -1.33 -10.28 -65.69
CA HIS A 130 -1.01 -10.53 -64.29
C HIS A 130 0.33 -9.88 -63.97
N PHE A 131 0.37 -9.06 -62.92
CA PHE A 131 1.62 -8.49 -62.42
C PHE A 131 1.70 -8.64 -60.89
N PHE A 132 2.93 -8.69 -60.38
CA PHE A 132 3.18 -8.79 -58.95
C PHE A 132 3.17 -7.40 -58.31
N GLY A 133 2.21 -7.17 -57.41
CA GLY A 133 2.13 -5.96 -56.59
C GLY A 133 2.62 -6.24 -55.17
N TYR A 134 3.30 -5.29 -54.55
CA TYR A 134 3.66 -5.35 -53.13
C TYR A 134 2.62 -4.60 -52.30
N ILE A 135 2.03 -5.26 -51.31
CA ILE A 135 1.16 -4.64 -50.33
C ILE A 135 2.05 -4.22 -49.14
N PRO A 136 2.21 -2.91 -48.86
CA PRO A 136 3.03 -2.46 -47.76
C PRO A 136 2.44 -2.85 -46.41
N PRO A 137 3.29 -3.12 -45.39
CA PRO A 137 2.84 -3.44 -44.04
C PRO A 137 2.00 -2.30 -43.47
N MET A 138 0.85 -2.62 -42.88
CA MET A 138 -0.08 -1.66 -42.30
C MET A 138 -0.01 -1.70 -40.78
N ARG A 139 -0.04 -0.52 -40.14
CA ARG A 139 -0.25 -0.39 -38.69
C ARG A 139 -1.69 -0.76 -38.39
N VAL A 140 -1.88 -1.80 -37.58
CA VAL A 140 -3.19 -2.23 -37.09
C VAL A 140 -3.28 -1.85 -35.62
N GLU A 141 -4.24 -1.00 -35.29
CA GLU A 141 -4.59 -0.69 -33.91
C GLU A 141 -5.81 -1.55 -33.54
N ARG A 142 -5.64 -2.46 -32.58
CA ARG A 142 -6.72 -3.28 -32.04
C ARG A 142 -6.91 -2.94 -30.57
N TYR A 143 -8.12 -2.60 -30.17
CA TYR A 143 -8.45 -2.43 -28.76
C TYR A 143 -8.76 -3.79 -28.16
N VAL A 144 -8.00 -4.20 -27.14
CA VAL A 144 -8.27 -5.44 -26.40
C VAL A 144 -8.89 -5.09 -25.06
N GLY A 145 -10.03 -5.72 -24.77
CA GLY A 145 -10.65 -5.66 -23.46
C GLY A 145 -9.90 -6.57 -22.50
N ILE A 146 -9.29 -5.99 -21.48
CA ILE A 146 -8.76 -6.71 -20.32
C ILE A 146 -9.92 -6.91 -19.36
N PRO A 147 -10.37 -8.16 -19.10
CA PRO A 147 -11.47 -8.40 -18.19
C PRO A 147 -11.05 -8.03 -16.76
N ALA A 148 -12.05 -7.73 -15.94
CA ALA A 148 -11.82 -7.51 -14.53
C ALA A 148 -11.26 -8.78 -13.89
N HIS A 149 -10.24 -8.65 -13.08
CA HIS A 149 -9.58 -9.79 -12.45
C HIS A 149 -9.09 -9.40 -11.05
N GLU A 150 -9.00 -10.40 -10.17
CA GLU A 150 -8.42 -10.22 -8.85
C GLU A 150 -6.93 -10.58 -8.91
N ILE A 151 -6.08 -9.75 -8.31
CA ILE A 151 -4.68 -10.06 -8.10
C ILE A 151 -4.41 -10.23 -6.61
N ASP A 152 -3.53 -11.16 -6.27
CA ASP A 152 -3.03 -11.32 -4.91
C ASP A 152 -1.93 -10.29 -4.65
N VAL A 153 -2.21 -9.34 -3.76
CA VAL A 153 -1.25 -8.32 -3.34
C VAL A 153 -0.72 -8.70 -1.97
N TYR A 154 0.60 -8.91 -1.86
CA TYR A 154 1.23 -9.05 -0.56
C TYR A 154 1.18 -7.71 0.16
N LYS A 155 0.51 -7.69 1.31
CA LYS A 155 0.36 -6.51 2.14
C LYS A 155 0.97 -6.76 3.50
N LEU A 156 2.05 -6.03 3.78
CA LEU A 156 2.56 -5.86 5.13
C LEU A 156 2.03 -4.54 5.65
N MET A 157 1.25 -4.55 6.72
CA MET A 157 0.67 -3.35 7.31
C MET A 157 0.80 -3.37 8.83
N LEU A 158 1.62 -2.46 9.35
CA LEU A 158 1.63 -2.10 10.75
C LEU A 158 0.72 -0.87 10.95
N ARG A 159 -0.25 -0.98 11.86
CA ARG A 159 -1.07 0.14 12.31
C ARG A 159 -0.94 0.30 13.81
N ILE A 160 -0.62 1.51 14.24
CA ILE A 160 -0.65 1.92 15.64
C ILE A 160 -1.81 2.90 15.79
N ASP A 161 -2.73 2.59 16.69
CA ASP A 161 -3.85 3.47 17.02
C ASP A 161 -3.67 3.98 18.45
N ILE A 162 -3.90 5.28 18.65
CA ILE A 162 -3.96 5.90 19.97
C ILE A 162 -5.40 6.33 20.23
N TYR A 163 -5.92 5.92 21.39
CA TYR A 163 -7.26 6.23 21.88
C TYR A 163 -7.18 7.12 23.11
N ASP A 164 -8.13 8.04 23.24
CA ASP A 164 -8.37 8.73 24.50
C ASP A 164 -8.98 7.75 25.51
N SER A 165 -8.34 7.56 26.67
CA SER A 165 -8.80 6.60 27.69
C SER A 165 -10.18 6.93 28.29
N ARG A 166 -10.61 8.19 28.25
CA ARG A 166 -11.88 8.66 28.85
C ARG A 166 -13.03 8.42 27.90
N SER A 167 -12.86 8.81 26.63
CA SER A 167 -13.91 8.69 25.61
C SER A 167 -13.85 7.39 24.82
N LEU A 168 -12.74 6.66 24.91
CA LEU A 168 -12.40 5.50 24.07
C LEU A 168 -12.44 5.81 22.56
N SER A 169 -12.39 7.09 22.21
CA SER A 169 -12.38 7.51 20.83
C SER A 169 -10.95 7.51 20.31
N LYS A 170 -10.76 7.02 19.09
CA LYS A 170 -9.46 7.09 18.42
C LYS A 170 -9.10 8.55 18.19
N ILE A 171 -7.91 8.97 18.61
CA ILE A 171 -7.41 10.34 18.50
C ILE A 171 -6.28 10.46 17.48
N TRP A 172 -5.55 9.38 17.25
CA TRP A 172 -4.49 9.29 16.26
C TRP A 172 -4.37 7.87 15.70
N THR A 173 -3.96 7.77 14.45
CA THR A 173 -3.60 6.50 13.79
C THR A 173 -2.37 6.72 12.92
N GLY A 174 -1.39 5.84 13.07
CA GLY A 174 -0.24 5.75 12.20
C GLY A 174 -0.25 4.41 11.48
N THR A 175 -0.08 4.43 10.17
CA THR A 175 -0.02 3.23 9.34
C THR A 175 1.26 3.21 8.52
N ALA A 176 2.06 2.16 8.67
CA ALA A 176 3.16 1.84 7.78
C ALA A 176 2.74 0.62 6.96
N TYR A 177 2.80 0.72 5.63
CA TYR A 177 2.48 -0.42 4.78
C TYR A 177 3.37 -0.52 3.56
N LYS A 178 3.46 -1.76 3.07
CA LYS A 178 4.06 -2.12 1.79
C LYS A 178 3.03 -2.93 1.01
N GLU A 179 2.89 -2.59 -0.26
CA GLU A 179 2.11 -3.35 -1.24
C GLU A 179 3.07 -3.84 -2.32
N SER A 180 3.06 -5.14 -2.62
CA SER A 180 3.69 -5.66 -3.85
C SER A 180 2.79 -6.68 -4.51
N THR A 181 2.71 -6.61 -5.84
CA THR A 181 2.16 -7.68 -6.66
C THR A 181 3.17 -8.83 -6.72
N GLN A 182 2.72 -10.09 -6.75
CA GLN A 182 3.61 -11.16 -7.20
C GLN A 182 4.11 -10.82 -8.61
N GLY A 183 5.42 -10.90 -8.81
CA GLY A 183 6.04 -10.84 -10.13
C GLY A 183 5.84 -12.14 -10.89
#